data_AF-A0AA40WGQ6-F1
#
_entry.id   AF-A0AA40WGQ6-F1
#
_cell.length_a   1.000
_cell.length_b   1.000
_cell.length_c   1.000
_cell.angle_alpha   90.00
_cell.angle_beta   90.00
_cell.angle_gamma   90.00
#
_symmetry.space_group_name_H-M   'P 1'
#
loop_
_entity.id
_entity.type
_entity.pdbx_description
1 polymer ?
#
loop_
_entity_poly.entity_id
_entity_poly.type
_entity_poly.pdbx_seq_one_letter_code
_entity_poly.pdbx_strand_id
1 'polypeptide(L)' 'MADSQFARPELPQLIATIRSDLLTRFQQDVVLRRMDAEVYSRVQAAAVHTLSGYIDYLARNMLPAMCDE' A
#
# COMPACT_ATOMS: atom_id res chain seq x y z
N MET A 1 19.73 11.23 -4.09
CA MET A 1 18.29 11.26 -4.43
C MET A 1 17.58 12.16 -3.42
N ALA A 2 17.96 13.44 -3.42
CA ALA A 2 17.35 14.44 -2.57
C ALA A 2 15.96 14.77 -3.13
N ASP A 3 14.94 14.71 -2.27
CA ASP A 3 13.56 15.13 -2.49
C ASP A 3 12.67 14.24 -3.40
N SER A 4 12.76 12.92 -3.24
CA SER A 4 11.56 12.11 -3.54
C SER A 4 10.55 12.34 -2.41
N GLN A 5 9.51 13.14 -2.66
CA GLN A 5 8.33 13.23 -1.77
C GLN A 5 7.57 11.90 -1.64
N PHE A 6 8.02 10.86 -2.35
CA PHE A 6 7.45 9.52 -2.31
C PHE A 6 7.95 8.79 -1.05
N ALA A 7 7.38 9.13 0.10
CA ALA A 7 7.52 8.33 1.31
C ALA A 7 6.62 7.11 1.19
N ARG A 8 7.22 5.90 1.13
CA ARG A 8 6.45 4.65 1.11
C ARG A 8 5.69 4.53 2.44
N PRO A 9 4.35 4.54 2.43
CA PRO A 9 3.58 4.37 3.66
C PRO A 9 3.76 2.96 4.22
N GLU A 10 3.78 2.87 5.55
CA GLU A 10 3.90 1.60 6.25
C GLU A 10 2.68 0.72 6.01
N LEU A 11 2.87 -0.61 6.02
CA LEU A 11 1.79 -1.56 5.73
C LEU A 11 0.53 -1.36 6.62
N PRO A 12 0.65 -1.10 7.94
CA PRO A 12 -0.51 -0.79 8.77
C PRO A 12 -1.25 0.50 8.35
N GLN A 13 -0.52 1.52 7.88
CA GLN A 13 -1.12 2.77 7.38
C GLN A 13 -1.88 2.54 6.07
N LEU A 14 -1.35 1.71 5.17
CA LEU A 14 -2.03 1.34 3.93
C LEU A 14 -3.33 0.58 4.20
N ILE A 15 -3.30 -0.39 5.13
CA ILE A 15 -4.50 -1.14 5.52
C ILE A 15 -5.57 -0.19 6.06
N ALA A 16 -5.20 0.71 6.98
CA ALA A 16 -6.13 1.64 7.59
C ALA A 16 -6.76 2.59 6.56
N THR A 17 -5.95 3.13 5.65
CA THR A 17 -6.38 4.03 4.57
C THR A 17 -7.35 3.33 3.62
N ILE A 18 -6.98 2.15 3.09
CA ILE A 18 -7.83 1.41 2.14
C ILE A 18 -9.13 0.97 2.81
N ARG A 19 -9.08 0.52 4.07
CA ARG A 19 -10.28 0.15 4.82
C ARG A 19 -11.24 1.33 4.99
N SER A 20 -10.71 2.50 5.33
CA SER A 20 -11.53 3.73 5.45
C SER A 20 -12.21 4.03 4.12
N ASP A 21 -11.46 4.02 3.01
CA ASP A 21 -11.99 4.28 1.68
C ASP A 21 -13.08 3.27 1.28
N LEU A 22 -12.89 1.98 1.54
CA LEU A 22 -13.88 0.96 1.25
C LEU A 22 -15.17 1.18 2.05
N LEU A 23 -15.07 1.46 3.35
CA LEU A 23 -16.24 1.66 4.21
C LEU A 23 -17.00 2.96 3.86
N THR A 24 -16.28 4.03 3.54
CA THR A 24 -16.88 5.33 3.18
C THR A 24 -17.54 5.27 1.80
N ARG A 25 -16.94 4.59 0.81
CA ARG A 25 -17.46 4.57 -0.57
C ARG A 25 -18.58 3.54 -0.80
N PHE A 26 -18.56 2.40 -0.09
CA PHE A 26 -19.52 1.31 -0.36
C PHE A 26 -20.76 1.32 0.56
N GLN A 27 -20.94 2.31 1.44
CA GLN A 27 -22.09 2.44 2.36
C GLN A 27 -22.53 1.09 2.96
N GLN A 28 -21.56 0.36 3.54
CA GLN A 28 -21.79 -1.02 3.97
C GLN A 28 -22.50 -1.08 5.32
N ASP A 29 -23.83 -1.21 5.28
CA ASP A 29 -24.69 -1.32 6.47
C ASP A 29 -24.81 -2.74 7.04
N VAL A 30 -24.37 -3.78 6.32
CA VAL A 30 -24.48 -5.19 6.77
C VAL A 30 -23.14 -5.69 7.31
N VAL A 31 -23.16 -6.29 8.52
CA VAL A 31 -21.96 -6.80 9.24
C VAL A 31 -21.10 -7.74 8.39
N LEU A 32 -21.71 -8.67 7.64
CA LEU A 32 -20.98 -9.61 6.78
C LEU A 32 -20.16 -8.89 5.71
N ARG A 33 -20.69 -7.80 5.12
CA ARG A 33 -19.99 -7.00 4.11
C ARG A 33 -18.83 -6.18 4.70
N ARG A 34 -18.95 -5.77 5.98
CA ARG A 34 -17.87 -5.10 6.70
C ARG A 34 -16.69 -6.03 6.98
N MET A 35 -16.94 -7.31 7.28
CA MET A 35 -15.88 -8.31 7.41
C MET A 35 -15.16 -8.53 6.08
N ASP A 36 -15.91 -8.61 4.97
CA ASP A 36 -15.32 -8.73 3.64
C ASP A 36 -14.45 -7.51 3.30
N ALA A 37 -14.89 -6.30 3.63
CA ALA A 37 -14.10 -5.09 3.43
C ALA A 37 -12.78 -5.09 4.22
N GLU A 38 -12.75 -5.69 5.41
CA GLU A 38 -11.51 -5.84 6.16
C GLU A 38 -10.53 -6.79 5.44
N VAL A 39 -11.03 -7.92 4.93
CA VAL A 39 -10.20 -8.86 4.15
C VAL A 39 -9.69 -8.20 2.87
N TYR A 40 -10.56 -7.54 2.11
CA TYR A 40 -10.17 -6.82 0.89
C TYR A 40 -9.14 -5.72 1.17
N SER A 41 -9.32 -4.95 2.26
CA SER A 41 -8.37 -3.90 2.61
C SER A 41 -6.96 -4.43 2.88
N ARG A 42 -6.85 -5.59 3.54
CA ARG A 42 -5.55 -6.24 3.81
C ARG A 42 -4.90 -6.77 2.55
N VAL A 43 -5.67 -7.44 1.68
CA VAL A 43 -5.16 -7.98 0.41
C VAL A 43 -4.68 -6.86 -0.51
N GLN A 44 -5.48 -5.80 -0.66
CA GLN A 44 -5.11 -4.66 -1.50
C GLN A 44 -3.92 -3.90 -0.92
N ALA A 45 -3.87 -3.68 0.40
CA ALA A 45 -2.73 -3.05 1.05
C ALA A 45 -1.44 -3.87 0.86
N ALA A 46 -1.50 -5.20 1.01
CA ALA A 46 -0.35 -6.06 0.78
C ALA A 46 0.14 -6.01 -0.67
N ALA A 47 -0.77 -6.00 -1.65
CA ALA A 47 -0.43 -5.88 -3.06
C ALA A 47 0.26 -4.53 -3.36
N VAL A 48 -0.32 -3.42 -2.90
CA VAL A 48 0.23 -2.06 -3.08
C VAL A 48 1.58 -1.92 -2.38
N HIS A 49 1.69 -2.43 -1.16
CA HIS A 49 2.94 -2.40 -0.41
C HIS A 49 4.03 -3.15 -1.16
N THR A 50 3.76 -4.37 -1.61
CA THR A 50 4.72 -5.19 -2.36
C THR A 50 5.15 -4.51 -3.66
N LEU A 51 4.21 -3.99 -4.45
CA LEU A 51 4.50 -3.27 -5.69
C LEU A 51 5.38 -2.05 -5.43
N SER A 52 5.04 -1.26 -4.41
CA SER A 52 5.80 -0.05 -4.05
C SER A 52 7.22 -0.41 -3.58
N GLY A 53 7.38 -1.55 -2.91
CA GLY A 53 8.70 -2.07 -2.52
C GLY A 53 9.54 -2.51 -3.73
N TYR A 54 8.90 -3.17 -4.70
CA TYR A 54 9.58 -3.56 -5.94
C TYR A 54 10.01 -2.34 -6.78
N ILE A 55 9.17 -1.31 -6.86
CA ILE A 55 9.52 -0.06 -7.54
C ILE A 55 10.68 0.64 -6.85
N ASP A 56 10.70 0.69 -5.52
CA ASP A 56 11.83 1.27 -4.77
C ASP A 56 13.14 0.49 -5.02
N TYR A 57 13.07 -0.84 -4.99
CA TYR A 57 14.21 -1.70 -5.34
C TYR A 57 14.71 -1.43 -6.76
N LEU A 58 13.81 -1.33 -7.73
CA LEU A 58 14.17 -1.05 -9.11
C LEU A 58 14.77 0.35 -9.29
N ALA A 59 14.22 1.36 -8.60
CA ALA A 59 14.74 2.72 -8.64
C ALA A 59 16.16 2.84 -8.06
N ARG A 60 16.49 2.07 -7.01
CA ARG A 60 17.85 2.01 -6.45
C ARG A 60 18.84 1.36 -7.40
N ASN A 61 18.44 0.28 -8.06
CA ASN A 61 19.31 -0.46 -8.98
C ASN A 61 19.39 0.12 -10.41
N MET A 62 18.64 1.19 -10.72
CA MET A 62 18.73 1.86 -12.02
C MET A 62 20.03 2.63 -12.22
N LEU A 63 20.70 3.06 -11.14
CA LEU A 63 21.97 3.78 -11.21
C LEU A 63 23.07 2.92 -10.61
N PRO A 64 24.17 2.65 -11.34
CA PRO A 64 25.24 1.77 -10.87
C PRO A 64 25.87 2.20 -9.54
N ALA A 65 25.85 3.51 -9.24
CA ALA A 65 26.39 4.06 -8.00
C ALA A 65 25.47 3.87 -6.78
N MET A 66 24.22 3.46 -6.99
CA MET A 66 23.19 3.32 -5.94
C MET A 66 22.66 1.87 -5.85
N CYS A 67 23.23 0.95 -6.62
CA CYS A 67 22.95 -0.48 -6.53
C CYS A 67 23.35 -1.01 -5.16
N ASP A 68 22.48 -1.83 -4.56
CA ASP A 68 22.85 -2.66 -3.42
C ASP A 68 23.70 -3.85 -3.97
N GLU A 69 24.86 -4.11 -3.36
CA GLU A 69 25.86 -5.11 -3.79
C GLU A 69 25.39 -6.56 -3.64
#